data_AF-A0A8E7AWE8-F1
#
_entry.id   AF-A0A8E7AWE8-F1
#
_cell.length_a   1.000
_cell.length_b   1.000
_cell.length_c   1.000
_cell.angle_alpha   90.00
_cell.angle_beta   90.00
_cell.angle_gamma   90.00
#
_symmetry.space_group_name_H-M   'P 1'
#
loop_
_entity.id
_entity.type
_entity.pdbx_description
1 polymer ?
#
loop_
_entity_poly.entity_id
_entity_poly.type
_entity_poly.pdbx_seq_one_letter_code
_entity_poly.pdbx_strand_id
1 'polypeptide(L)'
;MTEVYERDLYEMKYAILKSPYHKKVITACADLLEIPPMKMRRLLIENLDMMMLESLGARFDSWMNQVDRNEGVRREIGYDLFTRFIPVISQADLDKSLREVTDNPDDPENVRVILRRLLFGEISS
;
A
#
# COMPACT_ATOMS: atom_id res chain seq x y z
N MET A 1 -27.82 -12.93 -4.64
CA MET A 1 -27.78 -11.47 -4.92
C MET A 1 -26.40 -10.86 -4.67
N THR A 2 -25.36 -11.65 -4.41
CA THR A 2 -24.04 -11.17 -3.98
C THR A 2 -23.05 -10.94 -5.13
N GLU A 3 -23.04 -11.77 -6.17
CA GLU A 3 -22.03 -11.66 -7.25
C GLU A 3 -22.17 -10.42 -8.14
N VAL A 4 -23.40 -9.97 -8.41
CA VAL A 4 -23.65 -8.79 -9.24
C VAL A 4 -23.21 -7.53 -8.52
N TYR A 5 -23.56 -7.40 -7.23
CA TYR A 5 -23.18 -6.24 -6.43
C TYR A 5 -21.66 -6.11 -6.27
N GLU A 6 -20.97 -7.22 -5.97
CA GLU A 6 -19.51 -7.23 -5.86
C GLU A 6 -18.83 -6.88 -7.18
N ARG A 7 -19.35 -7.38 -8.30
CA ARG A 7 -18.82 -7.05 -9.63
C ARG A 7 -19.03 -5.57 -9.96
N ASP A 8 -20.22 -5.03 -9.72
CA ASP A 8 -20.53 -3.63 -10.00
C ASP A 8 -19.66 -2.72 -9.13
N LEU A 9 -19.47 -3.07 -7.85
CA LEU A 9 -18.57 -2.34 -6.95
C LEU A 9 -17.11 -2.40 -7.42
N TYR A 10 -16.65 -3.56 -7.88
CA TYR A 10 -15.30 -3.70 -8.45
C TYR A 10 -15.11 -2.79 -9.67
N GLU A 11 -16.08 -2.75 -10.59
CA GLU A 11 -16.03 -1.88 -11.77
C GLU A 11 -15.99 -0.40 -11.39
N MET A 12 -16.77 0.02 -10.38
CA MET A 12 -16.76 1.39 -9.87
C MET A 12 -15.41 1.76 -9.25
N LYS A 13 -14.84 0.89 -8.40
CA LYS A 13 -13.50 1.08 -7.82
C LYS A 13 -12.43 1.15 -8.91
N TYR A 14 -12.52 0.31 -9.93
CA TYR A 14 -11.60 0.34 -11.07
C TYR A 14 -11.72 1.65 -11.87
N ALA A 15 -12.94 2.14 -12.07
CA ALA A 15 -13.19 3.39 -12.79
C ALA A 15 -12.54 4.60 -12.08
N ILE A 16 -12.62 4.68 -10.74
CA ILE A 16 -11.92 5.71 -9.94
C ILE A 16 -10.41 5.67 -10.22
N LEU A 17 -9.82 4.48 -10.19
CA LEU A 17 -8.38 4.28 -10.35
C LEU A 17 -7.85 4.47 -11.77
N LYS A 18 -8.74 4.64 -12.77
CA LYS A 18 -8.37 4.87 -14.17
C LYS A 18 -7.89 6.29 -14.44
N SER A 19 -8.16 7.24 -13.53
CA SER A 19 -7.74 8.63 -13.70
C SER A 19 -6.21 8.73 -13.83
N PRO A 20 -5.68 9.67 -14.64
CA PRO A 20 -4.23 9.85 -14.79
C PRO A 20 -3.52 10.11 -13.46
N TYR A 21 -4.21 10.76 -12.51
CA TYR A 21 -3.67 11.06 -11.21
C TYR A 21 -3.53 9.82 -10.34
N HIS A 22 -4.58 9.01 -10.23
CA HIS A 22 -4.53 7.74 -9.51
C HIS A 22 -3.52 6.79 -10.13
N LYS A 23 -3.37 6.79 -11.46
CA LYS A 23 -2.32 5.99 -12.12
C LYS A 23 -0.92 6.35 -11.64
N LYS A 24 -0.60 7.64 -11.45
CA LYS A 24 0.71 8.07 -10.92
C LYS A 24 0.91 7.58 -9.49
N VAL A 25 -0.10 7.74 -8.64
CA VAL A 25 -0.06 7.29 -7.24
C VAL A 25 0.12 5.78 -7.14
N ILE A 26 -0.64 5.02 -7.92
CA ILE A 26 -0.52 3.55 -7.99
C ILE A 26 0.89 3.16 -8.41
N THR A 27 1.46 3.83 -9.42
CA THR A 27 2.80 3.53 -9.92
C THR A 27 3.85 3.81 -8.83
N ALA A 28 3.78 4.98 -8.18
CA ALA A 28 4.69 5.32 -7.10
C ALA A 28 4.59 4.34 -5.91
N CYS A 29 3.38 3.92 -5.52
CA CYS A 29 3.20 2.92 -4.48
C CYS A 29 3.73 1.53 -4.90
N ALA A 30 3.57 1.18 -6.17
CA ALA A 30 4.07 -0.08 -6.71
C ALA A 30 5.61 -0.11 -6.75
N ASP A 31 6.23 1.02 -7.12
CA ASP A 31 7.68 1.18 -7.16
C ASP A 31 8.29 1.08 -5.75
N LEU A 32 7.64 1.66 -4.72
CA LEU A 32 8.06 1.53 -3.32
C LEU A 32 8.12 0.07 -2.83
N LEU A 33 7.26 -0.79 -3.37
CA LEU A 33 7.18 -2.20 -3.01
C LEU A 33 7.85 -3.12 -4.05
N GLU A 34 8.42 -2.55 -5.13
CA GLU A 34 9.00 -3.28 -6.26
C GLU A 34 8.06 -4.32 -6.89
N ILE A 35 6.78 -3.96 -7.03
CA ILE A 35 5.75 -4.82 -7.61
C ILE A 35 5.21 -4.23 -8.91
N PRO A 36 4.58 -5.06 -9.77
CA PRO A 36 3.86 -4.53 -10.92
C PRO A 36 2.67 -3.62 -10.52
N PRO A 37 2.44 -2.49 -11.20
CA PRO A 37 1.31 -1.59 -10.90
C PRO A 37 -0.06 -2.25 -10.94
N MET A 38 -0.22 -3.34 -11.69
CA MET A 38 -1.47 -4.13 -11.68
C MET A 38 -1.70 -4.84 -10.35
N LYS A 39 -0.65 -5.38 -9.71
CA LYS A 39 -0.76 -5.98 -8.36
C LYS A 39 -1.14 -4.91 -7.35
N MET A 40 -0.51 -3.74 -7.40
CA MET A 40 -0.85 -2.62 -6.53
C MET A 40 -2.30 -2.17 -6.71
N ARG A 41 -2.76 -2.02 -7.96
CA ARG A 41 -4.16 -1.65 -8.25
C ARG A 41 -5.13 -2.66 -7.65
N ARG A 42 -4.86 -3.96 -7.82
CA ARG A 42 -5.69 -5.03 -7.29
C ARG A 42 -5.77 -4.97 -5.77
N LEU A 43 -4.63 -4.83 -5.11
CA LEU A 43 -4.54 -4.67 -3.65
C LEU A 43 -5.43 -3.52 -3.16
N LEU A 44 -5.39 -2.37 -3.82
CA LEU A 44 -6.21 -1.21 -3.46
C LEU A 44 -7.71 -1.48 -3.63
N ILE A 45 -8.13 -2.12 -4.73
CA ILE A 45 -9.54 -2.44 -4.97
C ILE A 45 -10.08 -3.44 -3.93
N GLU A 46 -9.27 -4.43 -3.56
CA GLU A 46 -9.64 -5.47 -2.60
C GLU A 46 -9.70 -4.95 -1.16
N ASN A 47 -8.83 -4.01 -0.78
CA ASN A 47 -8.69 -3.57 0.62
C ASN A 47 -9.33 -2.22 0.95
N LEU A 48 -9.56 -1.35 -0.04
CA LEU A 48 -10.07 0.00 0.20
C LEU A 48 -11.51 0.15 -0.29
N ASP A 49 -12.30 0.91 0.47
CA ASP A 49 -13.63 1.35 0.05
C ASP A 49 -13.57 2.47 -0.99
N MET A 50 -14.74 2.85 -1.50
CA MET A 50 -14.88 3.90 -2.52
C MET A 50 -14.32 5.26 -2.06
N MET A 51 -14.61 5.67 -0.82
CA MET A 51 -14.19 6.97 -0.28
C MET A 51 -12.67 7.06 -0.13
N MET A 52 -12.04 5.95 0.26
CA MET A 52 -10.60 5.82 0.36
C MET A 52 -9.92 5.90 -1.01
N LEU A 53 -10.51 5.27 -2.03
CA LEU A 53 -10.00 5.31 -3.40
C LEU A 53 -10.17 6.70 -4.04
N GLU A 54 -11.28 7.39 -3.79
CA GLU A 54 -11.51 8.75 -4.28
C GLU A 54 -10.53 9.76 -3.66
N SER A 55 -10.18 9.57 -2.39
CA SER A 55 -9.22 10.41 -1.67
C SER A 55 -7.77 9.93 -1.76
N LEU A 56 -7.48 8.90 -2.56
CA LEU A 56 -6.18 8.25 -2.64
C LEU A 56 -5.05 9.23 -2.99
N GLY A 57 -5.31 10.11 -3.96
CA GLY A 57 -4.38 11.15 -4.37
C GLY A 57 -4.01 12.11 -3.25
N ALA A 58 -5.02 12.72 -2.61
CA ALA A 58 -4.81 13.67 -1.52
C ALA A 58 -4.11 13.02 -0.32
N ARG A 59 -4.38 11.74 -0.05
CA ARG A 59 -3.71 10.97 1.00
C ARG A 59 -2.23 10.74 0.68
N PHE A 60 -1.92 10.38 -0.56
CA PHE A 60 -0.54 10.23 -1.02
C PHE A 60 0.22 11.56 -0.94
N ASP A 61 -0.40 12.67 -1.36
CA ASP A 61 0.20 14.00 -1.26
C ASP A 61 0.45 14.42 0.18
N SER A 62 -0.51 14.13 1.06
CA SER A 62 -0.38 14.41 2.49
C SER A 62 0.78 13.62 3.11
N TRP A 63 0.98 12.37 2.68
CA TRP A 63 2.15 11.60 3.05
C TRP A 63 3.42 12.21 2.49
N MET A 64 3.47 12.54 1.19
CA MET A 64 4.66 13.13 0.55
C MET A 64 5.07 14.46 1.19
N ASN A 65 4.10 15.31 1.54
CA ASN A 65 4.31 16.64 2.12
C ASN A 65 4.56 16.64 3.63
N GLN A 66 4.61 15.49 4.30
CA GLN A 66 5.10 15.43 5.67
C GLN A 66 6.59 15.72 5.71
N VAL A 67 6.95 16.91 6.19
CA VAL A 67 8.32 17.45 6.27
C VAL A 67 9.11 16.92 7.48
N ASP A 68 8.50 16.22 8.44
CA ASP A 68 9.21 15.76 9.66
C ASP A 68 8.34 14.68 10.38
N ARG A 69 8.80 13.49 10.81
CA ARG A 69 9.73 13.18 11.94
C ARG A 69 10.33 11.75 11.91
N ASN A 70 10.05 10.96 10.86
CA ASN A 70 10.56 9.60 10.71
C ASN A 70 11.63 9.60 9.60
N GLU A 71 12.73 10.33 9.78
CA GLU A 71 13.90 10.13 8.93
C GLU A 71 14.44 8.72 9.19
N GLY A 72 14.54 7.90 8.14
CA GLY A 72 15.06 6.54 8.22
C GLY A 72 14.25 5.51 7.44
N VAL A 73 14.59 4.24 7.65
CA VAL A 73 14.08 3.08 6.90
C VAL A 73 12.56 3.06 6.84
N ARG A 74 11.86 3.40 7.93
CA ARG A 74 10.38 3.43 7.99
C ARG A 74 9.73 4.35 6.94
N ARG A 75 10.36 5.48 6.61
CA ARG A 75 9.85 6.39 5.59
C ARG A 75 10.16 5.89 4.19
N GLU A 76 11.37 5.39 3.98
CA GLU A 76 11.82 4.87 2.68
C GLU A 76 10.93 3.73 2.18
N ILE A 77 10.49 2.86 3.08
CA ILE A 77 9.67 1.68 2.75
C ILE A 77 8.16 1.99 2.69
N GLY A 78 7.75 3.23 2.96
CA GLY A 78 6.33 3.60 3.01
C GLY A 78 5.55 3.01 4.19
N TYR A 79 6.16 2.81 5.37
CA TYR A 79 5.49 2.27 6.57
C TYR A 79 4.20 3.04 6.89
N ASP A 80 4.32 4.36 7.08
CA ASP A 80 3.19 5.22 7.39
C ASP A 80 2.22 5.32 6.20
N LEU A 81 2.74 5.20 4.97
CA LEU A 81 1.92 5.21 3.76
C LEU A 81 0.92 4.06 3.80
N PHE A 82 1.38 2.82 3.98
CA PHE A 82 0.54 1.62 3.87
C PHE A 82 -0.25 1.27 5.13
N THR A 83 0.09 1.89 6.26
CA THR A 83 -0.62 1.63 7.53
C THR A 83 -1.57 2.74 7.97
N ARG A 84 -1.31 3.99 7.56
CA ARG A 84 -2.06 5.16 8.04
C ARG A 84 -2.72 5.96 6.92
N PHE A 85 -1.98 6.28 5.87
CA PHE A 85 -2.51 7.12 4.79
C PHE A 85 -3.39 6.31 3.83
N ILE A 86 -2.89 5.14 3.44
CA ILE A 86 -3.49 4.15 2.55
C ILE A 86 -3.47 2.80 3.29
N PRO A 87 -4.37 2.59 4.28
CA PRO A 87 -4.33 1.49 5.22
C PRO A 87 -4.69 0.15 4.56
N VAL A 88 -3.75 -0.40 3.80
CA VAL A 88 -3.84 -1.74 3.18
C VAL A 88 -3.31 -2.83 4.10
N ILE A 89 -2.61 -2.44 5.17
CA ILE A 89 -2.12 -3.34 6.23
C ILE A 89 -2.28 -2.66 7.59
N SER A 90 -2.54 -3.45 8.63
CA SER A 90 -2.59 -2.92 9.99
C SER A 90 -1.17 -2.60 10.52
N GLN A 91 -1.07 -1.58 11.37
CA GLN A 91 0.21 -1.28 12.04
C GLN A 91 0.69 -2.46 12.89
N ALA A 92 -0.24 -3.16 13.56
CA ALA A 92 0.10 -4.27 14.45
C ALA A 92 0.72 -5.45 13.69
N ASP A 93 0.18 -5.80 12.52
CA ASP A 93 0.71 -6.91 11.71
C ASP A 93 2.08 -6.58 11.12
N LEU A 94 2.25 -5.32 10.69
CA LEU A 94 3.54 -4.86 10.17
C LEU A 94 4.60 -4.78 11.28
N ASP A 95 4.29 -4.18 12.43
CA ASP A 95 5.20 -4.12 13.58
C ASP A 95 5.55 -5.51 14.10
N LYS A 96 4.58 -6.45 14.14
CA LYS A 96 4.84 -7.84 14.54
C LYS A 96 5.85 -8.50 13.59
N SER A 97 5.64 -8.36 12.28
CA SER A 97 6.52 -8.99 11.29
C SER A 97 7.90 -8.35 11.26
N LEU A 98 7.97 -7.04 11.47
CA LEU A 98 9.24 -6.31 11.68
C LEU A 98 9.99 -6.78 12.93
N ARG A 99 9.31 -7.22 13.99
CA ARG A 99 9.96 -7.79 15.18
C ARG A 99 10.42 -9.23 14.96
N GLU A 100 9.66 -10.02 14.19
CA GLU A 100 9.94 -11.44 13.96
C GLU A 100 11.12 -11.68 13.01
N VAL A 101 11.38 -10.75 12.07
CA VAL A 101 12.39 -10.94 11.02
C VAL A 101 13.78 -10.41 11.41
N THR A 102 13.93 -9.73 12.54
CA THR A 102 14.99 -8.72 12.60
C THR A 102 15.94 -8.80 13.80
N ASP A 103 17.20 -9.16 13.50
CA ASP A 103 18.41 -8.84 14.30
C ASP A 103 18.97 -7.43 13.97
N ASN A 104 18.49 -6.76 12.88
CA ASN A 104 18.90 -5.39 12.51
C ASN A 104 17.79 -4.57 11.79
N PRO A 105 17.04 -3.70 12.49
CA PRO A 105 15.78 -3.06 12.04
C PRO A 105 15.91 -1.98 10.96
N ASP A 106 17.14 -1.70 10.53
CA ASP A 106 17.47 -0.56 9.68
C ASP A 106 17.91 -0.96 8.26
N ASP A 107 17.54 -2.15 7.77
CA ASP A 107 17.73 -2.54 6.36
C ASP A 107 16.42 -2.39 5.55
N PRO A 108 16.34 -1.41 4.62
CA PRO A 108 15.15 -1.18 3.80
C PRO A 108 14.71 -2.39 2.97
N GLU A 109 15.64 -3.22 2.50
CA GLU A 109 15.30 -4.33 1.61
C GLU A 109 14.59 -5.46 2.38
N ASN A 110 15.09 -5.78 3.58
CA ASN A 110 14.43 -6.77 4.45
C ASN A 110 12.99 -6.37 4.77
N VAL A 111 12.75 -5.08 4.98
CA VAL A 111 11.38 -4.63 5.27
C VAL A 111 10.50 -4.63 4.02
N ARG A 112 11.02 -4.31 2.83
CA ARG A 112 10.26 -4.46 1.57
C ARG A 112 9.86 -5.92 1.33
N VAL A 113 10.75 -6.88 1.62
CA VAL A 113 10.43 -8.31 1.56
C VAL A 113 9.29 -8.66 2.53
N ILE A 114 9.34 -8.17 3.77
CA ILE A 114 8.27 -8.38 4.76
C ILE A 114 6.94 -7.79 4.28
N LEU A 115 6.94 -6.56 3.77
CA LEU A 115 5.74 -5.90 3.25
C LEU A 115 5.16 -6.68 2.08
N ARG A 116 5.99 -7.12 1.12
CA ARG A 116 5.56 -7.99 0.02
C ARG A 116 4.95 -9.29 0.52
N ARG A 117 5.59 -9.93 1.51
CA ARG A 117 5.09 -11.17 2.13
C ARG A 117 3.73 -10.98 2.80
N LEU A 118 3.53 -9.88 3.52
CA LEU A 118 2.27 -9.62 4.22
C LEU A 118 1.15 -9.23 3.27
N LEU A 119 1.44 -8.42 2.25
CA LEU A 119 0.45 -7.91 1.32
C LEU A 119 0.07 -8.92 0.23
N PHE A 120 1.00 -9.79 -0.17
CA PHE A 120 0.82 -10.69 -1.31
C PHE A 120 1.03 -12.17 -0.99
N GLY A 121 1.42 -12.53 0.23
CA GLY A 121 1.73 -13.91 0.60
C GLY A 121 2.99 -14.46 -0.09
N GLU A 122 3.82 -13.61 -0.69
CA GLU A 122 5.03 -14.04 -1.38
C GLU A 122 6.11 -14.39 -0.35
N ILE A 123 6.41 -15.69 -0.23
CA ILE A 123 7.64 -16.17 0.38
C ILE A 123 8.70 -16.06 -0.71
N SER A 124 9.68 -15.16 -0.53
CA SER A 124 10.89 -15.16 -1.36
C SER A 124 11.50 -16.57 -1.35
N SER A 125 11.52 -17.22 -2.52
CA SER A 125 12.32 -18.42 -2.76
C SER A 125 13.80 -18.05 -2.87
#